data_AF-A0A4Y8W890-F1
#
_entry.id   AF-A0A4Y8W890-F1
#
_cell.length_a   1.000
_cell.length_b   1.000
_cell.length_c   1.000
_cell.angle_alpha   90.00
_cell.angle_beta   90.00
_cell.angle_gamma   90.00
#
_symmetry.space_group_name_H-M   'P 1'
#
loop_
_entity.id
_entity.type
_entity.pdbx_description
1 polymer ?
#
loop_
_entity_poly.entity_id
_entity_poly.type
_entity_poly.pdbx_seq_one_letter_code
_entity_poly.pdbx_strand_id
1 'polypeptide(L)'
;MTEEKRIEDKVKRSEKISELTLYVAFGLVALTYTLFSSKSDFANLLLEHKSLFLIASICGVVSILLHYLQYVAGYFAAQKALSESDFQYSRKWWSYRMIKPLFVAKQIVVIAGVIVVGTAMTLTLVA
;
A
#
# COMPACT_ATOMS: atom_id res chain seq x y z
N MET A 1 18.54 -17.14 19.37
CA MET A 1 18.48 -15.94 18.50
C MET A 1 18.46 -14.71 19.40
N THR A 2 19.40 -13.77 19.22
CA THR A 2 19.55 -12.58 20.09
C THR A 2 18.42 -11.56 19.85
N GLU A 3 18.26 -10.59 20.76
CA GLU A 3 17.31 -9.48 20.58
C GLU A 3 17.65 -8.62 19.38
N GLU A 4 18.92 -8.26 19.20
CA GLU A 4 19.40 -7.49 18.06
C GLU A 4 19.02 -8.14 16.71
N LYS A 5 19.24 -9.45 16.57
CA LYS A 5 18.85 -10.19 15.37
C LYS A 5 17.34 -10.15 15.12
N ARG A 6 16.51 -10.19 16.18
CA ARG A 6 15.05 -10.09 16.05
C ARG A 6 14.59 -8.71 15.58
N ILE A 7 15.28 -7.65 16.03
CA ILE A 7 15.00 -6.27 15.60
C ILE A 7 15.42 -6.09 14.14
N GLU A 8 16.62 -6.55 13.77
CA GLU A 8 17.12 -6.51 12.39
C GLU A 8 16.19 -7.24 11.43
N ASP A 9 15.79 -8.48 11.75
CA ASP A 9 14.84 -9.25 10.95
C ASP A 9 13.50 -8.53 10.76
N LYS A 10 13.02 -7.87 11.83
CA LYS A 10 11.77 -7.12 11.79
C LYS A 10 11.87 -5.89 10.89
N VAL A 11 12.97 -5.15 10.95
CA VAL A 11 13.22 -3.98 10.08
C VAL A 11 13.23 -4.43 8.62
N LYS A 12 14.06 -5.43 8.29
CA LYS A 12 14.17 -5.98 6.93
C LYS A 12 12.83 -6.45 6.36
N ARG A 13 12.04 -7.18 7.16
CA ARG A 13 10.70 -7.62 6.73
C ARG A 13 9.73 -6.45 6.55
N SER A 14 9.77 -5.45 7.45
CA SER A 14 8.87 -4.29 7.37
C SER A 14 9.15 -3.44 6.14
N GLU A 15 10.42 -3.22 5.82
CA GLU A 15 10.86 -2.56 4.58
C GLU A 15 10.35 -3.32 3.36
N LYS A 16 10.57 -4.64 3.32
CA LYS A 16 10.14 -5.43 2.17
C LYS A 16 8.63 -5.47 2.00
N ILE A 17 7.87 -5.57 3.09
CA ILE A 17 6.41 -5.46 3.07
C ILE A 17 5.99 -4.09 2.54
N SER A 18 6.67 -3.02 2.95
CA SER A 18 6.40 -1.65 2.50
C SER A 18 6.57 -1.50 0.99
N GLU A 19 7.68 -2.00 0.44
CA GLU A 19 7.97 -2.01 -1.01
C GLU A 19 6.95 -2.85 -1.79
N LEU A 20 6.70 -4.08 -1.34
CA LEU A 20 5.74 -4.98 -2.00
C LEU A 20 4.34 -4.38 -2.02
N THR A 21 3.90 -3.76 -0.92
CA THR A 21 2.62 -3.07 -0.85
C THR A 21 2.53 -1.99 -1.92
N LEU A 22 3.60 -1.21 -2.12
CA LEU A 22 3.64 -0.15 -3.12
C LEU A 22 3.60 -0.70 -4.55
N TYR A 23 4.35 -1.76 -4.84
CA TYR A 23 4.33 -2.39 -6.17
C TYR A 23 2.97 -2.98 -6.52
N VAL A 24 2.31 -3.65 -5.56
CA VAL A 24 0.97 -4.16 -5.77
C VAL A 24 -0.02 -3.01 -5.98
N ALA A 25 0.09 -1.92 -5.20
CA ALA A 25 -0.75 -0.75 -5.38
C ALA A 25 -0.64 -0.15 -6.79
N PHE A 26 0.59 0.00 -7.31
CA PHE A 26 0.81 0.43 -8.70
C PHE A 26 0.25 -0.58 -9.70
N GLY A 27 0.41 -1.88 -9.45
CA GLY A 27 -0.16 -2.95 -10.26
C GLY A 27 -1.68 -2.87 -10.38
N LEU A 28 -2.39 -2.58 -9.29
CA LEU A 28 -3.85 -2.39 -9.30
C LEU A 28 -4.27 -1.22 -10.20
N VAL A 29 -3.59 -0.08 -10.10
CA VAL A 29 -3.88 1.10 -10.92
C VAL A 29 -3.55 0.83 -12.40
N ALA A 30 -2.38 0.26 -12.67
CA ALA A 30 -1.91 -0.04 -14.02
C ALA A 30 -2.80 -1.06 -14.72
N LEU A 31 -3.22 -2.12 -14.02
CA LEU A 31 -4.15 -3.12 -14.54
C LEU A 31 -5.45 -2.48 -15.00
N THR A 32 -6.09 -1.69 -14.14
CA THR A 32 -7.36 -1.04 -14.47
C THR A 32 -7.20 -0.06 -15.63
N TYR A 33 -6.16 0.77 -15.63
CA TYR A 33 -5.89 1.66 -16.77
C TYR A 33 -5.71 0.88 -18.08
N THR A 34 -4.92 -0.20 -18.03
CA THR A 34 -4.65 -1.05 -19.19
C THR A 34 -5.94 -1.67 -19.74
N LEU A 35 -6.80 -2.23 -18.87
CA LEU A 35 -8.08 -2.81 -19.26
C LEU A 35 -8.98 -1.78 -19.96
N PHE A 36 -9.11 -0.58 -19.39
CA PHE A 36 -9.95 0.49 -19.97
C PHE A 36 -9.38 1.08 -21.26
N SER A 37 -8.08 0.97 -21.49
CA SER A 37 -7.42 1.45 -22.72
C SER A 37 -7.34 0.38 -23.82
N SER A 38 -7.56 -0.90 -23.49
CA SER A 38 -7.42 -2.01 -24.41
C SER A 38 -8.64 -2.14 -25.32
N LYS A 39 -8.41 -2.57 -26.58
CA LYS A 39 -9.46 -2.92 -27.55
C LYS A 39 -9.64 -4.42 -27.73
N SER A 40 -8.93 -5.24 -26.95
CA SER A 40 -9.00 -6.70 -27.06
C SER A 40 -10.33 -7.26 -26.53
N ASP A 41 -10.86 -8.31 -27.15
CA ASP A 41 -12.07 -9.01 -26.68
C ASP A 41 -11.94 -9.49 -25.22
N PHE A 42 -10.75 -9.94 -24.82
CA PHE A 42 -10.47 -10.34 -23.45
C PHE A 42 -10.66 -9.18 -22.43
N ALA A 43 -10.25 -7.97 -22.79
CA ALA A 43 -10.45 -6.81 -21.94
C ALA A 43 -11.93 -6.42 -21.87
N ASN A 44 -12.66 -6.50 -22.99
CA ASN A 44 -14.10 -6.24 -23.02
C ASN A 44 -14.87 -7.21 -22.11
N LEU A 45 -14.48 -8.50 -22.11
CA LEU A 45 -15.05 -9.52 -21.23
C LEU A 45 -14.82 -9.17 -19.75
N LEU A 46 -13.59 -8.82 -19.35
CA LEU A 46 -13.30 -8.40 -17.98
C LEU A 46 -14.03 -7.09 -17.59
N LEU A 47 -14.26 -6.19 -18.56
CA LEU A 47 -14.95 -4.92 -18.34
C LEU A 47 -16.47 -5.07 -18.11
N GLU A 48 -17.06 -6.26 -18.26
CA GLU A 48 -18.40 -6.54 -17.74
C GLU A 48 -18.49 -6.26 -16.23
N HIS A 49 -17.38 -6.45 -15.51
CA HIS A 49 -17.23 -6.13 -14.10
C HIS A 49 -16.40 -4.85 -13.84
N LYS A 50 -16.44 -3.87 -14.77
CA LYS A 50 -15.68 -2.61 -14.69
C LYS A 50 -15.70 -1.91 -13.34
N SER A 51 -16.83 -1.94 -12.62
CA SER A 51 -16.96 -1.32 -11.30
C SER A 51 -16.00 -1.93 -10.27
N LEU A 52 -15.78 -3.25 -10.30
CA LEU A 52 -14.85 -3.92 -9.40
C LEU A 52 -13.41 -3.53 -9.72
N PHE A 53 -13.02 -3.47 -10.99
CA PHE A 53 -11.69 -2.99 -11.38
C PHE A 53 -11.45 -1.51 -11.01
N LEU A 54 -12.48 -0.66 -11.08
CA LEU A 54 -12.39 0.73 -10.60
C LEU A 54 -12.21 0.80 -9.08
N ILE A 55 -12.98 0.02 -8.31
CA ILE A 55 -12.81 -0.08 -6.84
C ILE A 55 -11.40 -0.54 -6.49
N ALA A 56 -10.89 -1.57 -7.17
CA ALA A 56 -9.52 -2.06 -6.96
C ALA A 56 -8.46 -0.98 -7.27
N SER A 57 -8.64 -0.21 -8.35
CA SER A 57 -7.76 0.91 -8.68
C SER A 57 -7.80 2.00 -7.62
N ILE A 58 -8.98 2.36 -7.11
CA ILE A 58 -9.14 3.32 -6.00
C ILE A 58 -8.38 2.83 -4.76
N CYS A 59 -8.46 1.54 -4.42
CA CYS A 59 -7.65 0.96 -3.35
C CYS A 59 -6.14 1.15 -3.60
N GLY A 60 -5.68 0.91 -4.83
CA GLY A 60 -4.29 1.18 -5.23
C GLY A 60 -3.89 2.64 -4.99
N VAL A 61 -4.67 3.60 -5.48
CA VAL A 61 -4.43 5.05 -5.30
C VAL A 61 -4.39 5.44 -3.81
N VAL A 62 -5.37 4.98 -3.02
CA VAL A 62 -5.42 5.26 -1.58
C VAL A 62 -4.19 4.68 -0.87
N SER A 63 -3.74 3.47 -1.23
CA SER A 63 -2.55 2.89 -0.62
C SER A 63 -1.26 3.63 -0.99
N ILE A 64 -1.12 4.10 -2.24
CA ILE A 64 0.00 4.96 -2.65
C ILE A 64 0.01 6.24 -1.83
N LEU A 65 -1.14 6.88 -1.64
CA LEU A 65 -1.27 8.07 -0.80
C LEU A 65 -0.87 7.79 0.64
N LEU A 66 -1.36 6.70 1.25
CA LEU A 66 -1.00 6.30 2.61
C LEU A 66 0.50 5.98 2.74
N HIS A 67 1.10 5.38 1.71
CA HIS A 67 2.53 5.12 1.66
C HIS A 67 3.32 6.44 1.69
N TYR A 68 2.95 7.41 0.85
CA TYR A 68 3.58 8.72 0.82
C TYR A 68 3.43 9.45 2.16
N LEU A 69 2.22 9.47 2.73
CA LEU A 69 1.96 10.09 4.04
C LEU A 69 2.78 9.43 5.16
N GLN A 70 2.98 8.10 5.12
CA GLN A 70 3.83 7.40 6.07
C GLN A 70 5.28 7.90 5.98
N TYR A 71 5.80 8.04 4.76
CA TYR A 71 7.15 8.51 4.52
C TYR A 71 7.35 9.94 5.00
N VAL A 72 6.40 10.84 4.68
CA VAL A 72 6.40 12.24 5.15
C VAL A 72 6.33 12.33 6.67
N ALA A 73 5.50 11.50 7.32
CA ALA A 73 5.41 11.44 8.77
C ALA A 73 6.76 10.99 9.39
N GLY A 74 7.43 10.02 8.77
CA GLY A 74 8.79 9.60 9.15
C GLY A 74 9.82 10.71 9.01
N TYR A 75 9.81 11.43 7.89
CA TYR A 75 10.68 12.58 7.65
C TYR A 75 10.53 13.65 8.73
N PHE A 76 9.29 14.07 9.04
CA PHE A 76 9.06 15.07 10.08
C PHE A 76 9.41 14.56 11.48
N ALA A 77 9.21 13.27 11.77
CA ALA A 77 9.64 12.69 13.03
C ALA A 77 11.16 12.71 13.19
N ALA A 78 11.91 12.38 12.13
CA ALA A 78 13.37 12.43 12.11
C ALA A 78 13.90 13.86 12.24
N GLN A 79 13.33 14.80 11.47
CA GLN A 79 13.70 16.21 11.56
C GLN A 79 13.47 16.76 12.97
N LYS A 80 12.38 16.36 13.63
CA LYS A 80 12.10 16.78 14.99
C LYS A 80 13.06 16.15 16.00
N ALA A 81 13.41 14.87 15.86
CA ALA A 81 14.43 14.24 16.68
C ALA A 81 15.78 14.96 16.58
N LEU A 82 16.18 15.37 15.38
CA LEU A 82 17.42 16.12 15.16
C LEU A 82 17.42 17.52 15.81
N SER A 83 16.26 18.06 16.15
CA SER A 83 16.13 19.35 16.85
C SER A 83 16.06 19.23 18.38
N GLU A 84 15.91 18.02 18.93
CA GLU A 84 15.93 17.78 20.37
C GLU A 84 17.37 17.64 20.89
N SER A 85 17.59 18.00 22.15
CA SER A 85 18.93 18.00 22.76
C SER A 85 19.52 16.60 22.97
N ASP A 86 18.68 15.58 23.08
CA ASP A 86 19.06 14.17 23.26
C ASP A 86 19.03 13.37 21.95
N PHE A 87 18.63 14.00 20.85
CA PHE A 87 18.45 13.40 19.54
C PHE A 87 17.50 12.19 19.52
N GLN A 88 16.59 12.07 20.50
CA GLN A 88 15.68 10.93 20.63
C GLN A 88 14.33 11.17 19.96
N TYR A 89 13.71 10.08 19.49
CA TYR A 89 12.33 10.12 19.05
C TYR A 89 11.35 10.18 20.23
N SER A 90 10.37 11.09 20.17
CA SER A 90 9.28 11.10 21.16
C SER A 90 8.00 10.43 20.66
N ARG A 91 7.46 9.52 21.47
CA ARG A 91 6.16 8.87 21.22
C ARG A 91 4.96 9.83 21.28
N LYS A 92 5.13 11.06 21.79
CA LYS A 92 4.05 12.05 21.85
C LYS A 92 3.83 12.74 20.51
N TRP A 93 4.86 12.82 19.67
CA TRP A 93 4.77 13.54 18.41
C TRP A 93 3.80 12.88 17.47
N TRP A 94 2.91 13.69 16.90
CA TRP A 94 1.92 13.21 15.96
C TRP A 94 2.57 12.57 14.73
N SER A 95 3.63 13.18 14.18
CA SER A 95 4.43 12.63 13.07
C SER A 95 4.93 11.21 13.36
N TYR A 96 5.48 10.97 14.56
CA TYR A 96 5.94 9.64 14.96
C TYR A 96 4.79 8.64 15.18
N ARG A 97 3.69 9.09 15.81
CA ARG A 97 2.52 8.24 16.09
C ARG A 97 1.81 7.75 14.82
N MET A 98 1.85 8.54 13.75
CA MET A 98 1.14 8.22 12.49
C MET A 98 1.85 7.16 11.64
N ILE A 99 3.14 6.90 11.85
CA ILE A 99 3.92 5.95 11.02
C ILE A 99 3.30 4.55 11.04
N LYS A 100 3.05 4.01 12.24
CA LYS A 100 2.50 2.66 12.41
C LYS A 100 1.07 2.48 11.84
N PRO A 101 0.08 3.34 12.15
CA PRO A 101 -1.26 3.19 11.59
C PRO A 101 -1.27 3.36 10.07
N LEU A 102 -0.50 4.30 9.50
CA LEU A 102 -0.39 4.45 8.05
C LEU A 102 0.23 3.20 7.40
N PHE A 103 1.26 2.62 8.03
CA PHE A 103 1.87 1.37 7.58
C PHE A 103 0.88 0.20 7.52
N VAL A 104 0.00 0.08 8.51
CA VAL A 104 -1.01 -1.00 8.55
C VAL A 104 -2.16 -0.69 7.58
N ALA A 105 -2.66 0.54 7.56
CA ALA A 105 -3.78 0.94 6.71
C ALA A 105 -3.47 0.70 5.23
N LYS A 106 -2.27 1.07 4.75
CA LYS A 106 -1.90 0.88 3.34
C LYS A 106 -1.89 -0.60 2.92
N GLN A 107 -1.53 -1.50 3.83
CA GLN A 107 -1.53 -2.95 3.58
C GLN A 107 -2.96 -3.48 3.47
N ILE A 108 -3.83 -3.12 4.42
CA ILE A 108 -5.24 -3.53 4.42
C ILE A 108 -5.93 -3.09 3.13
N VAL A 109 -5.71 -1.83 2.72
CA VAL A 109 -6.31 -1.27 1.51
C VAL A 109 -5.82 -2.00 0.26
N VAL A 110 -4.51 -2.29 0.14
CA VAL A 110 -3.97 -3.05 -0.99
C VAL A 110 -4.51 -4.48 -1.04
N ILE A 111 -4.55 -5.17 0.09
CA ILE A 111 -5.09 -6.53 0.17
C ILE A 111 -6.56 -6.54 -0.26
N ALA A 112 -7.36 -5.57 0.20
CA ALA A 112 -8.74 -5.42 -0.24
C ALA A 112 -8.84 -5.23 -1.76
N GLY A 113 -7.98 -4.37 -2.35
CA GLY A 113 -7.92 -4.18 -3.80
C GLY A 113 -7.59 -5.45 -4.58
N VAL A 114 -6.63 -6.25 -4.09
CA VAL A 114 -6.28 -7.55 -4.71
C VAL A 114 -7.44 -8.53 -4.63
N ILE A 115 -8.13 -8.62 -3.49
CA ILE A 115 -9.31 -9.48 -3.33
C ILE A 115 -10.40 -9.06 -4.33
N VAL A 116 -10.64 -7.76 -4.50
CA VAL A 116 -11.64 -7.25 -5.45
C VAL A 116 -11.28 -7.64 -6.90
N VAL A 117 -10.01 -7.53 -7.30
CA VAL A 117 -9.56 -8.00 -8.63
C VAL A 117 -9.78 -9.51 -8.79
N GLY A 118 -9.38 -10.31 -7.80
CA GLY A 118 -9.57 -11.76 -7.83
C GLY A 118 -11.04 -12.16 -7.96
N THR A 119 -11.92 -11.47 -7.24
CA THR A 119 -13.38 -11.63 -7.37
C THR A 119 -13.86 -11.29 -8.77
N ALA A 120 -13.44 -10.15 -9.34
CA ALA A 120 -13.84 -9.75 -10.69
C ALA A 120 -13.43 -10.78 -11.74
N MET A 121 -12.18 -11.27 -11.66
CA MET A 121 -11.68 -12.32 -12.55
C MET A 121 -12.45 -13.63 -12.39
N THR A 122 -12.80 -14.02 -11.16
CA THR A 122 -13.55 -15.25 -10.89
C THR A 122 -14.97 -15.17 -11.43
N LEU A 123 -15.65 -14.03 -11.26
CA LEU A 123 -16.98 -13.81 -11.82
C LEU A 123 -16.96 -13.86 -13.36
N THR A 124 -15.93 -13.28 -13.97
CA THR A 124 -15.76 -13.32 -15.43
C THR A 124 -15.58 -14.76 -15.96
N LEU A 125 -14.95 -15.65 -15.19
CA LEU A 125 -14.73 -17.05 -15.59
C LEU A 125 -15.99 -17.93 -15.49
N VAL A 126 -16.96 -17.53 -14.67
CA VAL A 126 -18.16 -18.32 -14.37
C VAL A 126 -19.40 -17.76 -15.09
N ALA A 127 -19.33 -16.53 -15.63
CA ALA A 127 -20.34 -15.92 -16.49
C ALA A 127 -20.31 -16.52 -17.91
#